data_AF-A0A1Q5ZX45-F1
#
_entry.id   AF-A0A1Q5ZX45-F1
#
_cell.length_a   1.000
_cell.length_b   1.000
_cell.length_c   1.000
_cell.angle_alpha   90.00
_cell.angle_beta   90.00
_cell.angle_gamma   90.00
#
_symmetry.space_group_name_H-M   'P 1'
#
loop_
_entity.id
_entity.type
_entity.pdbx_description
1 polymer ?
#
loop_
_entity_poly.entity_id
_entity_poly.type
_entity_poly.pdbx_seq_one_letter_code
_entity_poly.pdbx_strand_id
1 'polypeptide(L)'
;MIVLITAASTAKAYQVKGTITAGEILLGDYEELPQVMINAGKMIILPSPKSAAYIHEMLALCLDKNITVIYPLRNIEMQLLKEAQLLYDEYGININYVADGL
;
A
#
# COMPACT_ATOMS: atom_id res chain seq x y z
N MET A 1 6.57 6.12 11.95
CA MET A 1 5.78 6.27 10.71
C MET A 1 6.20 5.18 9.77
N ILE A 2 5.25 4.33 9.38
CA ILE A 2 5.48 3.26 8.41
C ILE A 2 4.64 3.59 7.17
N VAL A 3 5.29 3.58 6.02
CA VAL A 3 4.71 3.93 4.73
C VAL A 3 4.59 2.68 3.88
N LEU A 4 3.37 2.34 3.47
CA LEU A 4 3.12 1.30 2.49
C LEU A 4 3.08 1.92 1.08
N ILE A 5 3.87 1.38 0.17
CA ILE A 5 3.74 1.64 -1.27
C ILE A 5 3.26 0.35 -1.93
N THR A 6 2.13 0.41 -2.63
CA THR A 6 1.58 -0.75 -3.36
C THR A 6 2.28 -0.92 -4.72
N ALA A 7 1.85 -1.92 -5.50
CA ALA A 7 2.41 -2.21 -6.81
C ALA A 7 3.94 -2.42 -6.81
N ALA A 8 4.47 -3.09 -5.79
CA ALA A 8 5.90 -3.37 -5.62
C ALA A 8 6.55 -4.13 -6.79
N SER A 9 5.75 -4.78 -7.64
CA SER A 9 6.20 -5.39 -8.89
C SER A 9 6.54 -4.38 -9.99
N THR A 10 6.20 -3.09 -9.81
CA THR A 10 6.31 -2.05 -10.84
C THR A 10 7.43 -1.05 -10.56
N ALA A 11 7.96 -0.41 -11.61
CA ALA A 11 8.98 0.63 -11.48
C ALA A 11 8.46 1.88 -10.72
N LYS A 12 7.16 2.21 -10.85
CA LYS A 12 6.53 3.36 -10.20
C LYS A 12 6.66 3.28 -8.67
N ALA A 13 6.54 2.09 -8.08
CA ALA A 13 6.75 1.88 -6.65
C ALA A 13 8.14 2.29 -6.18
N TYR A 14 9.18 2.01 -6.98
CA TYR A 14 10.55 2.40 -6.65
C TYR A 14 10.82 3.88 -6.87
N GLN A 15 10.19 4.50 -7.87
CA GLN A 15 10.24 5.95 -8.08
C GLN A 15 9.63 6.69 -6.89
N VAL A 16 8.44 6.27 -6.44
CA VAL A 16 7.79 6.82 -5.23
C VAL A 16 8.64 6.56 -3.99
N LYS A 17 9.21 5.35 -3.84
CA LYS A 17 10.15 5.06 -2.75
C LYS A 17 11.33 6.04 -2.72
N GLY A 18 11.85 6.44 -3.89
CA GLY A 18 12.95 7.39 -4.01
C GLY A 18 12.61 8.83 -3.60
N THR A 19 11.33 9.20 -3.51
CA THR A 19 10.90 10.55 -3.12
C THR A 19 10.64 10.67 -1.61
N ILE A 20 10.56 9.54 -0.90
CA ILE A 20 10.30 9.50 0.55
C ILE A 20 11.62 9.59 1.31
N THR A 21 11.77 10.64 2.12
CA THR A 21 13.02 10.94 2.84
C THR A 21 13.02 10.50 4.31
N ALA A 22 11.87 10.07 4.84
CA ALA A 22 11.73 9.70 6.24
C ALA A 22 10.68 8.60 6.45
N GLY A 23 10.84 7.84 7.53
CA GLY A 23 9.99 6.71 7.89
C GLY A 23 10.49 5.37 7.34
N GLU A 24 9.89 4.30 7.85
CA GLU A 24 10.14 2.95 7.35
C GLU A 24 9.23 2.68 6.14
N ILE A 25 9.80 2.12 5.07
CA ILE A 25 9.06 1.87 3.83
C ILE A 25 8.81 0.37 3.69
N LEU A 26 7.54 0.00 3.59
CA LEU A 26 7.08 -1.32 3.21
C LEU A 26 6.65 -1.28 1.74
N LEU A 27 7.21 -2.19 0.94
CA LEU A 27 6.77 -2.44 -0.42
C LEU A 27 5.79 -3.62 -0.41
N GLY A 28 4.63 -3.47 -1.01
CA GLY A 28 3.66 -4.56 -1.11
C GLY A 28 3.02 -4.68 -2.48
N ASP A 29 2.54 -5.87 -2.78
CA ASP A 29 1.74 -6.12 -3.97
C ASP A 29 0.70 -7.23 -3.73
N TYR A 30 -0.44 -7.13 -4.40
CA TYR A 30 -1.42 -8.21 -4.47
C TYR A 30 -1.15 -9.16 -5.63
N GLU A 31 -0.36 -8.72 -6.62
CA GLU A 31 0.13 -9.58 -7.69
C GLU A 31 1.25 -10.50 -7.20
N GLU A 32 1.61 -11.47 -8.02
CA GLU A 32 2.65 -12.44 -7.68
C GLU A 32 4.00 -11.74 -7.46
N LEU A 33 4.58 -11.97 -6.29
CA LEU A 33 5.89 -11.46 -5.91
C LEU A 33 6.91 -12.61 -5.81
N PRO A 34 8.18 -12.38 -6.15
CA PRO A 34 9.21 -13.41 -5.99
C PRO A 34 9.32 -13.86 -4.53
N GLN A 35 9.18 -15.16 -4.27
CA GLN A 35 9.20 -15.73 -2.92
C GLN A 35 10.47 -15.36 -2.14
N VAL A 36 11.61 -15.21 -2.84
CA VAL A 36 12.87 -14.76 -2.25
C VAL A 36 12.78 -13.37 -1.61
N MET A 37 12.02 -12.45 -2.19
CA MET A 37 11.84 -11.09 -1.68
C MET A 37 10.90 -11.06 -0.47
N ILE A 38 9.86 -11.90 -0.50
CA ILE A 38 8.93 -12.10 0.63
C ILE A 38 9.67 -12.70 1.82
N ASN A 39 10.41 -13.79 1.61
CA ASN A 39 11.16 -14.48 2.65
C ASN A 39 12.27 -13.61 3.26
N ALA A 40 12.84 -12.71 2.46
CA ALA A 40 13.82 -11.73 2.93
C ALA A 40 13.18 -10.54 3.69
N GLY A 41 11.85 -10.50 3.84
CA GLY A 41 11.12 -9.40 4.48
C GLY A 41 11.18 -8.08 3.70
N LYS A 42 11.60 -8.11 2.44
CA LYS A 42 11.74 -6.90 1.60
C LYS A 42 10.42 -6.46 0.96
N MET A 43 9.47 -7.38 0.84
CA MET A 43 8.14 -7.14 0.30
C MET A 43 7.08 -7.90 1.08
N ILE A 44 5.85 -7.42 1.06
CA ILE A 44 4.70 -8.07 1.67
C ILE A 44 3.61 -8.36 0.63
N ILE A 45 2.91 -9.48 0.80
CA ILE A 45 1.70 -9.75 0.02
C ILE A 45 0.57 -8.88 0.56
N LEU A 46 -0.16 -8.24 -0.35
CA LEU A 46 -1.33 -7.43 -0.02
C LEU A 46 -2.64 -8.17 -0.34
N PRO A 47 -3.73 -7.81 0.35
CA PRO A 47 -5.09 -8.15 -0.04
C PRO A 47 -5.38 -7.88 -1.50
N SER A 48 -6.13 -8.77 -2.14
CA SER A 48 -6.53 -8.59 -3.53
C SER A 48 -7.69 -7.59 -3.63
N PRO A 49 -7.62 -6.58 -4.51
CA PRO A 49 -8.74 -5.67 -4.74
C PRO A 49 -9.98 -6.35 -5.35
N LYS A 50 -9.87 -7.63 -5.73
CA LYS A 50 -11.01 -8.46 -6.13
C LYS A 50 -11.77 -9.05 -4.93
N SER A 51 -11.22 -8.99 -3.72
CA SER A 51 -11.91 -9.43 -2.51
C SER A 51 -13.07 -8.47 -2.19
N ALA A 52 -14.24 -9.03 -1.90
CA ALA A 52 -15.37 -8.24 -1.41
C ALA A 52 -15.08 -7.56 -0.05
N ALA A 53 -14.08 -8.07 0.69
CA ALA A 53 -13.65 -7.53 1.97
C ALA A 53 -12.36 -6.70 1.87
N TYR A 54 -11.89 -6.35 0.66
CA TYR A 54 -10.61 -5.68 0.43
C TYR A 54 -10.35 -4.49 1.36
N ILE A 55 -11.34 -3.63 1.56
CA ILE A 55 -11.23 -2.44 2.43
C ILE A 55 -10.88 -2.82 3.87
N HIS A 56 -11.51 -3.84 4.42
CA HIS A 56 -11.29 -4.30 5.78
C HIS A 56 -10.02 -5.13 5.90
N GLU A 57 -9.69 -5.94 4.89
CA GLU A 57 -8.44 -6.70 4.83
C GLU A 57 -7.23 -5.75 4.78
N MET A 58 -7.29 -4.70 3.97
CA MET A 58 -6.24 -3.67 3.90
C MET A 58 -6.14 -2.87 5.20
N LEU A 59 -7.28 -2.54 5.83
CA LEU A 59 -7.28 -1.85 7.13
C LEU A 59 -6.62 -2.70 8.21
N ALA A 60 -7.01 -3.97 8.31
CA ALA A 60 -6.42 -4.92 9.25
C ALA A 60 -4.90 -5.05 9.02
N LEU A 61 -4.47 -5.19 7.76
CA LEU A 61 -3.06 -5.21 7.41
C LEU A 61 -2.33 -3.93 7.88
N CYS A 62 -2.96 -2.77 7.74
CA CYS A 62 -2.37 -1.51 8.18
C CYS A 62 -2.21 -1.45 9.69
N LEU A 63 -3.23 -1.88 10.44
CA LEU A 63 -3.18 -1.93 11.91
C LEU A 63 -2.12 -2.92 12.41
N ASP A 64 -2.10 -4.13 11.87
CA ASP A 64 -1.16 -5.18 12.25
C ASP A 64 0.30 -4.77 12.03
N LYS A 65 0.55 -3.99 10.97
CA LYS A 65 1.89 -3.53 10.59
C LYS A 65 2.19 -2.10 11.02
N ASN A 66 1.30 -1.45 11.78
CA ASN A 66 1.42 -0.05 12.20
C ASN A 66 1.68 0.91 11.01
N ILE A 67 1.09 0.61 9.85
CA ILE A 67 1.15 1.47 8.66
C ILE A 67 0.29 2.71 8.92
N THR A 68 0.90 3.87 8.74
CA THR A 68 0.24 5.17 8.98
C THR A 68 0.07 5.96 7.69
N VAL A 69 0.69 5.52 6.59
CA VAL A 69 0.60 6.16 5.27
C VAL A 69 0.55 5.10 4.18
N ILE A 70 -0.35 5.26 3.20
CA ILE A 70 -0.48 4.39 2.04
C ILE A 70 -0.30 5.21 0.76
N TYR A 71 0.52 4.73 -0.16
CA TYR A 71 0.62 5.20 -1.54
C TYR A 71 0.07 4.11 -2.48
N PRO A 72 -1.25 4.09 -2.74
CA PRO A 72 -1.84 3.18 -3.71
C PRO A 72 -1.47 3.61 -5.14
N LEU A 73 -0.96 2.67 -5.95
CA LEU A 73 -0.44 2.97 -7.28
C LEU A 73 -1.27 2.40 -8.43
N ARG A 74 -2.20 1.47 -8.17
CA ARG A 74 -3.14 1.00 -9.20
C ARG A 74 -4.50 1.67 -9.05
N ASN A 75 -5.13 1.98 -10.18
CA ASN A 75 -6.42 2.68 -10.22
C ASN A 75 -7.52 1.99 -9.41
N ILE A 76 -7.58 0.66 -9.45
CA ILE A 76 -8.56 -0.10 -8.68
C ILE A 76 -8.37 0.05 -7.16
N GLU A 77 -7.11 0.04 -6.70
CA GLU A 77 -6.78 0.25 -5.28
C GLU A 77 -7.18 1.67 -4.86
N MET A 78 -6.84 2.66 -5.69
CA MET A 78 -7.17 4.06 -5.44
C MET A 78 -8.67 4.30 -5.37
N GLN A 79 -9.44 3.73 -6.29
CA GLN A 79 -10.90 3.87 -6.29
C GLN A 79 -11.52 3.33 -5.00
N LEU A 80 -11.19 2.08 -4.66
CA LEU A 80 -11.74 1.41 -3.48
C LEU A 80 -11.34 2.16 -2.19
N LEU A 81 -10.06 2.51 -2.04
CA LEU A 81 -9.58 3.23 -0.85
C LEU A 81 -10.18 4.63 -0.73
N LYS A 82 -10.45 5.30 -1.85
CA LYS A 82 -11.11 6.61 -1.86
C LYS A 82 -12.56 6.54 -1.38
N GLU A 83 -13.28 5.48 -1.72
CA GLU A 83 -14.63 5.22 -1.20
C GLU A 83 -14.62 4.97 0.32
N ALA A 84 -13.50 4.47 0.86
CA ALA A 84 -13.30 4.20 2.27
C ALA A 84 -12.45 5.25 3.03
N GLN A 85 -12.18 6.43 2.45
CA GLN A 85 -11.25 7.41 3.01
C GLN A 85 -11.56 7.74 4.48
N LEU A 86 -12.83 8.02 4.78
CA LEU A 86 -13.27 8.38 6.14
C LEU A 86 -12.93 7.28 7.16
N LEU A 87 -13.11 6.01 6.79
CA LEU A 87 -12.78 4.88 7.65
C LEU A 87 -11.28 4.87 7.97
N TYR A 88 -10.40 5.11 6.99
CA TYR A 88 -8.95 5.12 7.24
C TYR A 88 -8.51 6.32 8.06
N ASP A 89 -9.14 7.49 7.84
CA ASP A 89 -8.87 8.71 8.61
C ASP A 89 -9.18 8.52 10.11
N GLU A 90 -10.26 7.79 10.45
CA GLU A 90 -10.63 7.47 11.83
C GLU A 90 -9.54 6.67 12.59
N TYR A 91 -8.73 5.89 11.88
CA TYR A 91 -7.61 5.13 12.45
C TYR A 91 -6.25 5.83 12.28
N GLY A 92 -6.23 7.07 11.79
CA GLY A 92 -5.00 7.84 11.61
C GLY A 92 -4.12 7.33 10.47
N ILE A 93 -4.73 6.70 9.45
CA ILE A 93 -4.02 6.19 8.28
C ILE A 93 -4.26 7.14 7.10
N ASN A 94 -3.19 7.82 6.67
CA ASN A 94 -3.28 8.77 5.56
C ASN A 94 -3.11 8.05 4.21
N ILE A 95 -4.00 8.29 3.25
CA ILE A 95 -3.91 7.73 1.90
C ILE A 95 -3.49 8.84 0.92
N ASN A 96 -2.27 8.72 0.40
CA ASN A 96 -1.69 9.66 -0.55
C ASN A 96 -1.89 9.17 -1.98
N TYR A 97 -2.92 9.68 -2.65
CA TYR A 97 -3.20 9.38 -4.05
C TYR A 97 -2.17 10.06 -4.95
N VAL A 98 -1.35 9.27 -5.63
CA VAL A 98 -0.39 9.77 -6.62
C VAL A 98 -1.14 10.02 -7.92
N ALA A 99 -1.22 11.29 -8.34
CA ALA A 99 -1.77 11.62 -9.66
C ALA A 99 -0.94 10.95 -10.77
N ASP A 100 -1.61 10.53 -11.85
CA ASP A 100 -0.90 10.09 -13.05
C ASP A 100 -0.05 11.25 -13.60
N GLY A 101 1.27 11.09 -13.62
CA GLY A 101 2.21 12.09 -14.15
C GLY A 101 3.47 12.40 -13.34
N LEU A 102 3.79 11.65 -12.28
CA LEU A 102 5.16 11.64 -11.71
C LEU A 102 6.15 10.93 -12.65
#